data_AF-A0A7Y5PD64-F1
#
_entry.id   AF-A0A7Y5PD64-F1
#
_cell.length_a   1.000
_cell.length_b   1.000
_cell.length_c   1.000
_cell.angle_alpha   90.00
_cell.angle_beta   90.00
_cell.angle_gamma   90.00
#
_symmetry.space_group_name_H-M   'P 1'
#
loop_
_entity.id
_entity.type
_entity.pdbx_description
1 polymer ?
#
loop_
_entity_poly.entity_id
_entity_poly.type
_entity_poly.pdbx_seq_one_letter_code
_entity_poly.pdbx_strand_id
1 'polypeptide(L)'
;SRTSDVGVDLERARSIEQWERVADRVLAPVERAQLQLAVDRGEESGRAFLRCWCRVEAELKAIGCGIVGLEDHRAGRRPLGLRVVDLDPLPLPASIAAAGVRYQAALALCAPGLESARQSVLASPQAARPTIPPARASTA
;
A
#
# COMPACT_ATOMS: atom_id res chain seq x y z
N SER A 1 -17.44 -3.91 -7.74
CA SER A 1 -17.47 -5.20 -7.02
C SER A 1 -17.29 -4.91 -5.54
N ARG A 2 -18.09 -5.50 -4.64
CA ARG A 2 -17.93 -5.36 -3.17
C ARG A 2 -17.04 -6.45 -2.55
N THR A 3 -16.44 -7.31 -3.38
CA THR A 3 -15.72 -8.49 -2.89
C THR A 3 -14.21 -8.36 -2.89
N SER A 4 -13.65 -7.37 -3.59
CA SER A 4 -12.20 -7.15 -3.66
C SER A 4 -11.73 -6.23 -2.55
N ASP A 5 -10.61 -6.58 -1.93
CA ASP A 5 -9.87 -5.67 -1.07
C ASP A 5 -9.21 -4.59 -1.94
N VAL A 6 -9.21 -3.37 -1.43
CA VAL A 6 -8.80 -2.18 -2.17
C VAL A 6 -7.67 -1.49 -1.42
N GLY A 7 -6.60 -1.17 -2.16
CA GLY A 7 -5.53 -0.33 -1.68
C GLY A 7 -5.39 0.90 -2.56
N VAL A 8 -5.20 2.06 -1.93
CA VAL A 8 -4.98 3.34 -2.61
C VAL A 8 -3.79 4.03 -1.95
N ASP A 9 -2.93 4.59 -2.79
CA ASP A 9 -1.83 5.45 -2.35
C ASP A 9 -1.76 6.72 -3.19
N LEU A 10 -1.44 7.84 -2.54
CA LEU A 10 -1.39 9.18 -3.12
C LEU A 10 -0.21 9.94 -2.52
N GLU A 11 0.72 10.35 -3.37
CA GLU A 11 1.88 11.12 -2.98
C GLU A 11 1.93 12.46 -3.72
N ARG A 12 2.25 13.52 -2.98
CA ARG A 12 2.54 14.83 -3.57
C ARG A 12 3.88 14.76 -4.30
N ALA A 13 3.90 15.16 -5.57
CA ALA A 13 5.12 15.23 -6.35
C ALA A 13 6.12 16.20 -5.70
N ARG A 14 7.32 15.71 -5.43
CA ARG A 14 8.43 16.41 -4.80
C ARG A 14 9.73 15.69 -5.15
N SER A 15 10.85 16.40 -5.07
CA SER A 15 12.16 15.76 -5.10
C SER A 15 12.30 14.83 -3.89
N ILE A 16 12.83 13.63 -4.12
CA ILE A 16 13.12 12.66 -3.05
C ILE A 16 14.62 12.44 -3.02
N GLU A 17 15.26 12.88 -1.95
CA GLU A 17 16.66 12.58 -1.71
C GLU A 17 16.86 11.07 -1.54
N GLN A 18 17.94 10.53 -2.12
CA GLN A 18 18.29 9.11 -2.02
C GLN A 18 17.18 8.15 -2.51
N TRP A 19 16.36 8.59 -3.47
CA TRP A 19 15.29 7.76 -4.04
C TRP A 19 15.82 6.41 -4.55
N GLU A 20 17.04 6.35 -5.10
CA GLU A 20 17.69 5.13 -5.59
C GLU A 20 17.85 4.09 -4.47
N ARG A 21 18.31 4.52 -3.29
CA ARG A 21 18.49 3.65 -2.12
C ARG A 21 17.17 3.09 -1.64
N VAL A 22 16.09 3.87 -1.71
CA VAL A 22 14.75 3.40 -1.35
C VAL A 22 14.23 2.44 -2.43
N ALA A 23 14.36 2.81 -3.71
CA ALA A 23 13.98 1.98 -4.85
C ALA A 23 14.62 0.59 -4.80
N ASP A 24 15.90 0.51 -4.44
CA ASP A 24 16.60 -0.77 -4.30
C ASP A 24 16.00 -1.71 -3.24
N ARG A 25 15.45 -1.12 -2.18
CA ARG A 25 14.87 -1.82 -1.03
C ARG A 25 13.41 -2.18 -1.20
N VAL A 26 12.70 -1.54 -2.14
CA VAL A 26 11.25 -1.73 -2.26
C VAL A 26 10.81 -2.26 -3.61
N LEU A 27 11.45 -1.84 -4.70
CA LEU A 27 11.02 -2.21 -6.05
C LEU A 27 11.62 -3.54 -6.49
N ALA A 28 10.84 -4.32 -7.25
CA ALA A 28 11.34 -5.48 -7.96
C ALA A 28 12.35 -5.06 -9.06
N PRO A 29 13.26 -5.97 -9.48
CA PRO A 29 14.27 -5.63 -10.49
C PRO A 29 13.72 -5.04 -11.79
N VAL A 30 12.58 -5.56 -12.28
CA VAL A 30 11.93 -5.06 -13.49
C VAL A 30 11.37 -3.64 -13.32
N GLU A 31 10.82 -3.32 -12.16
CA GLU A 31 10.28 -1.98 -11.86
C GLU A 31 11.39 -0.96 -11.72
N ARG A 32 12.53 -1.34 -11.11
CA ARG A 32 13.72 -0.48 -11.06
C ARG A 32 14.26 -0.18 -12.45
N ALA A 33 14.33 -1.18 -13.33
CA ALA A 33 14.77 -0.97 -14.70
C ALA A 33 13.81 -0.04 -15.48
N GLN A 34 12.51 -0.18 -15.27
CA GLN A 34 11.50 0.71 -15.87
C GLN A 34 11.58 2.13 -15.33
N LEU A 35 11.80 2.29 -14.03
CA LEU A 35 12.03 3.59 -13.40
C LEU A 35 13.28 4.24 -14.00
N GLN A 36 14.41 3.53 -14.05
CA GLN A 36 15.66 4.07 -14.60
C GLN A 36 15.48 4.51 -16.05
N LEU A 37 14.82 3.68 -16.86
CA LEU A 37 14.52 4.02 -18.26
C LEU A 37 13.66 5.29 -18.38
N ALA A 38 12.73 5.52 -17.46
CA ALA A 38 11.90 6.71 -17.46
C ALA A 38 12.73 7.97 -17.11
N VAL A 39 13.61 7.85 -16.11
CA VAL A 39 14.56 8.92 -15.74
C VAL A 39 15.51 9.23 -16.89
N ASP A 40 16.08 8.21 -17.54
CA ASP A 40 16.99 8.37 -18.69
C ASP A 40 16.31 9.05 -19.89
N ARG A 41 14.98 8.89 -20.01
CA ARG A 41 14.15 9.55 -21.02
C ARG A 41 13.74 10.98 -20.64
N GLY A 42 14.21 11.48 -19.51
CA GLY A 42 13.98 12.86 -19.05
C GLY A 42 12.79 13.04 -18.12
N GLU A 43 12.18 11.97 -17.59
CA GLU A 43 11.23 12.12 -16.48
C GLU A 43 11.96 12.59 -15.22
N GLU A 44 11.35 13.52 -14.47
CA GLU A 44 11.89 13.94 -13.17
C GLU A 44 11.92 12.76 -12.20
N SER A 45 13.06 12.53 -11.55
CA SER A 45 13.33 11.29 -10.81
C SER A 45 12.44 11.11 -9.59
N GLY A 46 12.14 12.18 -8.84
CA GLY A 46 11.18 12.15 -7.74
C GLY A 46 9.80 11.73 -8.21
N ARG A 47 9.31 12.27 -9.33
CA ARG A 47 8.04 11.87 -9.95
C ARG A 47 8.05 10.40 -10.39
N ALA A 48 9.07 9.98 -11.13
CA ALA A 48 9.19 8.60 -11.60
C ALA A 48 9.23 7.60 -10.43
N PHE A 49 9.98 7.93 -9.37
CA PHE A 49 10.03 7.14 -8.15
C PHE A 49 8.69 7.10 -7.41
N LEU A 50 8.06 8.25 -7.17
CA LEU A 50 6.78 8.32 -6.46
C LEU A 50 5.67 7.58 -7.21
N ARG A 51 5.70 7.56 -8.55
CA ARG A 51 4.80 6.71 -9.35
C ARG A 51 4.96 5.23 -9.02
N CYS A 52 6.20 4.73 -9.01
CA CYS A 52 6.49 3.34 -8.63
C CYS A 52 6.14 3.07 -7.16
N TRP A 53 6.48 3.99 -6.25
CA TRP A 53 6.18 3.90 -4.83
C TRP A 53 4.68 3.74 -4.56
N CYS A 54 3.84 4.60 -5.15
CA CYS A 54 2.40 4.52 -4.98
C CYS A 54 1.85 3.15 -5.41
N ARG A 55 2.40 2.54 -6.47
CA ARG A 55 1.98 1.20 -6.92
C ARG A 55 2.29 0.13 -5.87
N VAL A 56 3.49 0.15 -5.30
CA VAL A 56 3.89 -0.79 -4.24
C VAL A 56 3.00 -0.62 -3.01
N GLU A 57 2.83 0.60 -2.52
CA GLU A 57 2.00 0.87 -1.34
C GLU A 57 0.52 0.52 -1.57
N ALA A 58 -0.05 0.88 -2.74
CA ALA A 58 -1.42 0.51 -3.08
C ALA A 58 -1.59 -1.01 -3.10
N GLU A 59 -0.65 -1.74 -3.69
CA GLU A 59 -0.64 -3.20 -3.65
C GLU A 59 -0.60 -3.74 -2.22
N LEU A 60 0.38 -3.34 -1.41
CA LEU A 60 0.55 -3.86 -0.05
C LEU A 60 -0.68 -3.57 0.82
N LYS A 61 -1.34 -2.43 0.60
CA LYS A 61 -2.62 -2.06 1.22
C LYS A 61 -3.78 -2.96 0.76
N ALA A 62 -3.85 -3.30 -0.53
CA ALA A 62 -4.87 -4.20 -1.06
C ALA A 62 -4.68 -5.65 -0.59
N ILE A 63 -3.44 -6.08 -0.36
CA ILE A 63 -3.13 -7.43 0.16
C ILE A 63 -3.33 -7.49 1.68
N GLY A 64 -3.14 -6.38 2.40
CA GLY A 64 -3.29 -6.30 3.85
C GLY A 64 -2.07 -6.77 4.65
N CYS A 65 -0.89 -6.87 4.02
CA CYS A 65 0.35 -7.33 4.67
C CYS A 65 1.27 -6.20 5.15
N GLY A 66 1.04 -4.97 4.70
CA GLY A 66 1.92 -3.83 4.99
C GLY A 66 3.37 -4.07 4.54
N ILE A 67 4.33 -3.43 5.21
CA ILE A 67 5.77 -3.48 4.86
C ILE A 67 6.33 -4.92 4.87
N VAL A 68 5.74 -5.84 5.64
CA VAL A 68 6.17 -7.25 5.69
C VAL A 68 6.04 -7.91 4.31
N GLY A 69 5.12 -7.46 3.45
CA GLY A 69 4.98 -7.97 2.09
C GLY A 69 6.04 -7.49 1.10
N LEU A 70 6.97 -6.61 1.48
CA LEU A 70 8.00 -6.09 0.56
C LEU A 70 8.93 -7.18 0.01
N GLU A 71 9.21 -8.23 0.78
CA GLU A 71 10.07 -9.31 0.32
C GLU A 71 9.40 -10.11 -0.80
N ASP A 72 8.13 -10.52 -0.58
CA ASP A 72 7.30 -11.12 -1.62
C ASP A 72 7.21 -10.19 -2.83
N HIS A 73 7.13 -8.88 -2.57
CA HIS A 73 7.10 -7.89 -3.62
C HIS A 73 8.31 -7.85 -4.51
N ARG A 74 9.49 -7.78 -3.92
CA ARG A 74 10.73 -7.74 -4.69
C ARG A 74 11.00 -9.05 -5.42
N ALA A 75 10.50 -10.16 -4.89
CA ALA A 75 10.57 -11.47 -5.52
C ALA A 75 9.52 -11.67 -6.62
N GLY A 76 8.62 -10.70 -6.85
CA GLY A 76 7.55 -10.81 -7.84
C GLY A 76 6.44 -11.77 -7.44
N ARG A 77 6.37 -12.18 -6.17
CA ARG A 77 5.29 -13.04 -5.64
C ARG A 77 4.07 -12.19 -5.36
N ARG A 78 2.97 -12.49 -6.04
CA ARG A 78 1.71 -11.73 -5.98
C ARG A 78 0.53 -12.68 -5.88
N PRO A 79 -0.52 -12.33 -5.10
CA PRO A 79 -1.78 -13.05 -5.16
C PRO A 79 -2.36 -13.06 -6.58
N LEU A 80 -2.96 -14.19 -6.96
CA LEU A 80 -3.68 -14.28 -8.23
C LEU A 80 -4.84 -13.30 -8.27
N GLY A 81 -4.96 -12.57 -9.36
CA GLY A 81 -6.05 -11.59 -9.55
C GLY A 81 -5.78 -10.21 -8.94
N LEU A 82 -4.59 -9.97 -8.38
CA LEU A 82 -4.16 -8.61 -8.06
C LEU A 82 -4.06 -7.79 -9.36
N ARG A 83 -4.66 -6.60 -9.33
CA ARG A 83 -4.54 -5.60 -10.39
C ARG A 83 -4.09 -4.28 -9.79
N VAL A 84 -3.09 -3.65 -10.38
CA VAL A 84 -2.56 -2.34 -9.95
C VAL A 84 -2.57 -1.38 -11.12
N VAL A 85 -3.24 -0.25 -10.97
CA VAL A 85 -3.37 0.79 -11.99
C VAL A 85 -2.91 2.14 -11.45
N ASP A 86 -2.28 2.93 -12.32
CA ASP A 86 -1.97 4.33 -12.00
C ASP A 86 -3.25 5.17 -12.17
N LEU A 87 -3.46 6.15 -11.30
CA LEU A 87 -4.57 7.09 -11.39
C LEU A 87 -4.07 8.39 -12.03
N ASP A 88 -3.95 8.40 -13.37
CA ASP A 88 -3.50 9.55 -14.15
C ASP A 88 -4.39 9.72 -15.42
N PRO A 89 -5.09 10.86 -15.59
CA PRO A 89 -5.17 12.00 -14.67
C PRO A 89 -5.94 11.65 -13.39
N LEU A 90 -5.46 12.17 -12.26
CA LEU A 90 -6.13 12.02 -10.97
C LEU A 90 -7.31 13.00 -10.86
N PRO A 91 -8.56 12.55 -10.65
CA PRO A 91 -9.71 13.43 -10.50
C PRO A 91 -9.69 14.12 -9.13
N LEU A 92 -8.93 15.21 -9.03
CA LEU A 92 -8.83 16.02 -7.82
C LEU A 92 -9.95 17.08 -7.77
N PRO A 93 -10.48 17.39 -6.56
CA PRO A 93 -11.32 18.57 -6.36
C PRO A 93 -10.63 19.85 -6.87
N ALA A 94 -11.40 20.78 -7.42
CA ALA A 94 -10.87 22.02 -7.99
C ALA A 94 -10.01 22.82 -6.99
N SER A 95 -10.35 22.80 -5.70
CA SER A 95 -9.56 23.44 -4.64
C SER A 95 -8.15 22.87 -4.48
N ILE A 96 -7.95 21.58 -4.77
CA ILE A 96 -6.64 20.92 -4.74
C ILE A 96 -5.92 21.11 -6.07
N ALA A 97 -6.62 20.97 -7.20
CA ALA A 97 -6.04 21.14 -8.53
C ALA A 97 -5.54 22.57 -8.78
N ALA A 98 -6.26 23.59 -8.28
CA ALA A 98 -5.90 25.00 -8.44
C ALA A 98 -4.57 25.39 -7.77
N ALA A 99 -4.07 24.57 -6.83
CA ALA A 99 -2.78 24.80 -6.20
C ALA A 99 -1.58 24.58 -7.14
N GLY A 100 -1.80 24.04 -8.36
CA GLY A 100 -0.73 23.77 -9.34
C GLY A 100 0.22 22.64 -8.92
N VAL A 101 -0.09 21.95 -7.83
CA VAL A 101 0.69 20.85 -7.30
C VAL A 101 0.33 19.55 -8.04
N ARG A 102 1.35 18.81 -8.49
CA ARG A 102 1.16 17.49 -9.09
C ARG A 102 1.16 16.40 -8.03
N TYR A 103 0.44 15.33 -8.32
CA TYR A 103 0.33 14.16 -7.46
C TYR A 103 0.60 12.89 -8.28
N GLN A 104 1.10 11.85 -7.62
CA GLN A 104 1.18 10.49 -8.14
C GLN A 104 0.24 9.62 -7.32
N ALA A 105 -0.51 8.74 -7.96
CA ALA A 105 -1.44 7.87 -7.27
C ALA A 105 -1.59 6.54 -7.98
N ALA A 106 -1.87 5.51 -7.20
CA ALA A 106 -2.20 4.20 -7.70
C ALA A 106 -3.36 3.59 -6.91
N LEU A 107 -4.08 2.71 -7.58
CA LEU A 107 -5.13 1.89 -7.00
C LEU A 107 -4.83 0.43 -7.29
N ALA A 108 -4.94 -0.39 -6.26
CA ALA A 108 -4.86 -1.84 -6.36
C ALA A 108 -6.17 -2.49 -5.94
N LEU A 109 -6.56 -3.51 -6.70
CA LEU A 109 -7.66 -4.42 -6.36
C LEU A 109 -7.08 -5.81 -6.17
N CYS A 110 -7.26 -6.36 -4.98
CA CYS A 110 -7.00 -7.76 -4.72
C CYS A 110 -8.36 -8.48 -4.74
N ALA A 111 -8.63 -9.27 -5.78
CA ALA A 111 -9.76 -10.18 -5.72
C ALA A 111 -9.55 -11.12 -4.52
N PRO A 112 -10.61 -11.50 -3.79
CA PRO A 112 -10.47 -12.46 -2.72
C PRO A 112 -10.06 -13.78 -3.36
N GLY A 113 -8.76 -14.08 -3.36
CA GLY A 113 -8.26 -15.43 -3.51
C GLY A 113 -8.67 -16.24 -2.28
N LEU A 114 -8.84 -17.55 -2.42
CA LEU A 114 -9.28 -18.51 -1.37
C LEU A 114 -8.56 -18.41 0.00
N GLU A 115 -7.53 -17.58 0.14
CA GLU A 115 -6.79 -17.32 1.38
C GLU A 115 -7.39 -16.24 2.29
N SER A 116 -8.27 -15.35 1.79
CA SER A 116 -8.96 -14.37 2.64
C SER A 116 -9.86 -15.07 3.70
N ALA A 117 -10.27 -16.32 3.42
CA ALA A 117 -10.90 -17.20 4.40
C ALA A 117 -10.00 -17.59 5.59
N ARG A 118 -8.66 -17.51 5.48
CA ARG A 118 -7.74 -17.86 6.57
C ARG A 118 -7.54 -16.73 7.58
N GLN A 119 -7.57 -15.46 7.17
CA GLN A 119 -7.45 -14.35 8.12
C GLN A 119 -8.75 -14.08 8.89
N SER A 120 -9.91 -14.40 8.32
CA SER A 120 -11.18 -14.31 9.04
C SER A 120 -11.29 -15.33 10.20
N VAL A 121 -10.44 -16.37 10.25
CA VAL A 121 -10.40 -17.35 11.36
C VAL A 121 -9.50 -16.87 12.51
N LEU A 122 -8.59 -15.94 12.29
CA LEU A 122 -7.71 -15.38 13.34
C LEU A 122 -8.29 -14.11 13.98
N ALA A 123 -9.26 -13.45 13.34
CA ALA A 123 -10.03 -12.34 13.91
C ALA A 123 -11.28 -12.85 14.67
N SER A 124 -11.06 -13.69 15.69
CA SER A 124 -12.02 -13.86 16.78
C SER A 124 -11.31 -14.19 18.08
N PRO A 125 -10.95 -13.19 18.90
CA PRO A 125 -11.04 -13.36 20.33
C PRO A 125 -12.47 -12.95 20.70
N GLN A 126 -13.31 -13.95 20.99
CA GLN A 126 -14.45 -13.72 21.86
C GLN A 126 -13.84 -13.26 23.19
N ALA A 127 -13.72 -11.94 23.36
CA ALA A 127 -13.16 -11.34 24.56
C ALA A 127 -14.12 -11.64 25.71
N ALA A 128 -13.86 -12.74 26.42
CA ALA A 128 -14.47 -13.03 27.69
C ALA A 128 -14.14 -11.87 28.63
N ARG A 129 -15.18 -11.13 29.00
CA ARG A 129 -15.13 -10.05 29.99
C ARG A 129 -14.51 -10.64 31.28
N PRO A 130 -13.38 -10.14 31.80
CA PRO A 130 -12.85 -10.62 33.06
C PRO A 130 -13.81 -10.23 34.18
N THR A 131 -14.40 -11.23 34.85
CA THR A 131 -15.22 -11.03 36.05
C THR A 131 -14.30 -10.80 37.24
N ILE A 132 -14.30 -9.57 37.78
CA ILE A 132 -13.62 -9.25 39.03
C ILE A 132 -14.48 -9.78 40.18
N PRO A 133 -13.98 -10.67 41.07
CA PRO A 133 -14.72 -11.05 42.27
C PRO A 133 -14.68 -9.91 43.29
N PRO A 134 -15.76 -9.69 44.06
CA PRO A 134 -15.79 -8.62 45.06
C PRO A 134 -14.78 -8.87 46.18
N ALA A 135 -14.09 -7.81 46.58
CA ALA A 135 -13.19 -7.81 47.73
C ALA A 135 -13.95 -8.18 49.00
N ARG A 136 -13.42 -9.13 49.79
CA ARG A 136 -13.94 -9.43 51.13
C ARG A 136 -13.72 -8.20 52.01
N ALA A 137 -14.83 -7.61 52.48
CA ALA A 137 -14.80 -6.64 53.55
C ALA A 137 -14.26 -7.32 54.82
N SER A 138 -13.20 -6.75 55.39
CA SER A 138 -12.70 -7.11 56.71
C SER A 138 -13.73 -6.64 57.75
N THR A 139 -14.32 -7.58 58.47
CA THR A 139 -15.09 -7.29 59.68
C THR A 139 -14.24 -7.60 60.90
N ALA A 140 -14.04 -6.56 61.72
CA ALA A 140 -13.61 -6.52 63.12
C ALA A 140 -12.31 -7.25 63.51
#